data_AF-V6JGR1-F1
#
_entry.id   AF-V6JGR1-F1
#
_cell.length_a   1.000
_cell.length_b   1.000
_cell.length_c   1.000
_cell.angle_alpha   90.00
_cell.angle_beta   90.00
_cell.angle_gamma   90.00
#
_symmetry.space_group_name_H-M   'P 1'
#
loop_
_entity.id
_entity.type
_entity.pdbx_description
1 polymer ?
#
loop_
_entity_poly.entity_id
_entity_poly.type
_entity_poly.pdbx_seq_one_letter_code
_entity_poly.pdbx_strand_id
1 'polypeptide(L)'
;GLLAARAPRLDRALKKIARTGGGIVLLDGSLIRTRRRTGKENRKNYSGKNKCHSLLVIALTDDRGRLLWVSAARPGRSSEITACRHDKLTAHLRAAGLGAIADLGFIGLDDTSDPDADPTVITGYKAARNRPLTPGQKLSNTVLAAVRAPVEHGFAHLKNWRVLTKVRTDPTWATTLVRAL
;
A
#
# COMPACT_ATOMS: atom_id res chain seq x y z
N GLY A 1 -20.74 3.07 -8.87
CA GLY A 1 -21.87 3.34 -7.96
C GLY A 1 -21.61 4.62 -7.17
N LEU A 2 -22.67 5.27 -6.67
CA LEU A 2 -22.62 6.57 -6.00
C LEU A 2 -21.58 6.63 -4.85
N LEU A 3 -21.39 5.53 -4.12
CA LEU A 3 -20.41 5.42 -3.03
C LEU A 3 -18.96 5.40 -3.53
N ALA A 4 -18.66 4.74 -4.65
CA ALA A 4 -17.31 4.72 -5.24
C ALA A 4 -16.87 6.09 -5.78
N ALA A 5 -17.84 6.95 -6.13
CA ALA A 5 -17.57 8.34 -6.50
C ALA A 5 -17.25 9.23 -5.28
N ARG A 6 -17.63 8.78 -4.07
CA ARG A 6 -17.35 9.46 -2.80
C ARG A 6 -16.05 9.02 -2.14
N ALA A 7 -15.39 7.95 -2.62
CA ALA A 7 -14.03 7.62 -2.18
C ALA A 7 -13.14 8.87 -2.23
N PRO A 8 -12.39 9.16 -1.17
CA PRO A 8 -11.46 10.26 -1.21
C PRO A 8 -10.44 10.00 -2.32
N ARG A 9 -10.28 10.97 -3.22
CA ARG A 9 -9.11 11.01 -4.09
C ARG A 9 -7.86 11.11 -3.22
N LEU A 10 -6.75 10.55 -3.67
CA LEU A 10 -5.49 10.55 -2.92
C LEU A 10 -5.15 11.96 -2.39
N ASP A 11 -5.16 12.97 -3.26
CA ASP A 11 -4.92 14.37 -2.87
C ASP A 11 -5.86 14.88 -1.78
N ARG A 12 -7.13 14.47 -1.81
CA ARG A 12 -8.11 14.90 -0.80
C ARG A 12 -7.83 14.23 0.55
N ALA A 13 -7.45 12.95 0.55
CA ALA A 13 -7.08 12.23 1.75
C ALA A 13 -5.81 12.85 2.37
N LEU A 14 -4.77 13.07 1.55
CA LEU A 14 -3.51 13.65 2.00
C LEU A 14 -3.69 15.08 2.53
N LYS A 15 -4.40 15.95 1.79
CA LYS A 15 -4.72 17.32 2.27
C LYS A 15 -5.55 17.34 3.55
N LYS A 16 -6.33 16.30 3.84
CA LYS A 16 -7.06 16.21 5.11
C LYS A 16 -6.08 15.95 6.26
N ILE A 17 -5.14 15.03 6.09
CA ILE A 17 -4.12 14.72 7.09
C ILE A 17 -3.21 15.90 7.37
N ALA A 18 -2.69 16.54 6.31
CA ALA A 18 -1.82 17.70 6.44
C ALA A 18 -2.50 18.83 7.24
N ARG A 19 -3.80 19.09 7.00
CA ARG A 19 -4.56 20.10 7.74
C ARG A 19 -4.83 19.74 9.20
N THR A 20 -4.91 18.45 9.53
CA THR A 20 -5.09 18.00 10.92
C THR A 20 -3.77 17.93 11.70
N GLY A 21 -2.65 18.39 11.11
CA GLY A 21 -1.34 18.40 11.73
C GLY A 21 -0.61 17.04 11.70
N GLY A 22 -1.09 16.08 10.91
CA GLY A 22 -0.38 14.81 10.71
C GLY A 22 0.79 15.01 9.74
N GLY A 23 1.98 14.51 10.09
CA GLY A 23 3.17 14.54 9.23
C GLY A 23 3.51 13.20 8.57
N ILE A 24 2.93 12.10 9.04
CA ILE A 24 3.26 10.74 8.62
C ILE A 24 2.00 9.94 8.35
N VAL A 25 2.02 9.14 7.28
CA VAL A 25 1.05 8.08 7.01
C VAL A 25 1.75 6.72 7.02
N LEU A 26 1.00 5.66 7.27
CA LEU A 26 1.52 4.31 7.14
C LEU A 26 1.04 3.69 5.82
N LEU A 27 1.98 3.19 5.02
CA LEU A 27 1.78 2.62 3.70
C LEU A 27 1.90 1.10 3.75
N ASP A 28 0.91 0.42 3.20
CA ASP A 28 0.95 -1.04 3.07
C ASP A 28 0.18 -1.56 1.85
N GLY A 29 0.50 -2.78 1.45
CA GLY A 29 -0.11 -3.50 0.35
C GLY A 29 -0.91 -4.70 0.83
N SER A 30 -2.02 -4.99 0.14
CA SER A 30 -2.79 -6.20 0.44
C SER A 30 -3.33 -6.86 -0.81
N LEU A 31 -3.33 -8.19 -0.74
CA LEU A 31 -3.90 -9.04 -1.77
C LEU A 31 -5.28 -9.51 -1.36
N ILE A 32 -6.24 -9.14 -2.19
CA ILE A 32 -7.60 -9.64 -2.14
C ILE A 32 -7.65 -10.91 -2.98
N ARG A 33 -7.88 -12.07 -2.34
CA ARG A 33 -8.03 -13.34 -3.05
C ARG A 33 -9.24 -13.32 -3.97
N THR A 34 -9.06 -13.75 -5.20
CA THR A 34 -10.12 -13.90 -6.20
C THR A 34 -10.20 -15.34 -6.68
N ARG A 35 -11.36 -15.74 -7.23
CA ARG A 35 -11.49 -17.06 -7.85
C ARG A 35 -10.74 -17.09 -9.18
N ARG A 36 -10.11 -18.22 -9.49
CA ARG A 36 -9.54 -18.49 -10.82
C ARG A 36 -10.65 -18.44 -11.88
N ARG A 37 -10.45 -17.65 -12.92
CA ARG A 37 -11.28 -17.59 -14.13
C ARG A 37 -10.55 -18.20 -15.32
N THR A 38 -11.32 -18.61 -16.32
CA THR A 38 -10.83 -19.00 -17.64
C THR A 38 -10.35 -17.77 -18.43
N GLY A 39 -9.48 -17.98 -19.43
CA GLY A 39 -8.97 -16.92 -20.30
C GLY A 39 -7.56 -16.41 -19.94
N LYS A 40 -6.87 -15.83 -20.94
CA LYS A 40 -5.48 -15.38 -20.82
C LYS A 40 -5.31 -14.19 -19.86
N GLU A 41 -6.28 -13.27 -19.85
CA GLU A 41 -6.22 -12.07 -18.98
C GLU A 41 -6.21 -12.42 -17.49
N ASN A 42 -6.87 -13.51 -17.09
CA ASN A 42 -6.87 -13.94 -15.69
C ASN A 42 -5.49 -14.42 -15.20
N ARG A 43 -4.55 -14.75 -16.10
CA ARG A 43 -3.17 -15.09 -15.72
C ARG A 43 -2.46 -13.93 -15.03
N LYS A 44 -2.81 -12.68 -15.36
CA LYS A 44 -2.26 -11.46 -14.72
C LYS A 44 -2.66 -11.37 -13.24
N ASN A 45 -3.76 -12.01 -12.83
CA ASN A 45 -4.20 -12.03 -11.45
C ASN A 45 -3.47 -13.08 -10.60
N TYR A 46 -2.71 -14.00 -11.20
CA TYR A 46 -1.98 -15.00 -10.44
C TYR A 46 -0.75 -14.37 -9.77
N SER A 47 -0.77 -14.35 -8.43
CA SER A 47 0.37 -13.92 -7.61
C SER A 47 1.30 -15.11 -7.42
N GLY A 48 2.49 -15.07 -8.00
CA GLY A 48 3.51 -16.11 -7.79
C GLY A 48 3.94 -16.23 -6.33
N LYS A 49 4.08 -15.08 -5.63
CA LYS A 49 4.45 -15.00 -4.21
C LYS A 49 3.46 -15.77 -3.31
N ASN A 50 2.17 -15.62 -3.58
CA ASN A 50 1.11 -16.18 -2.74
C ASN A 50 0.43 -17.41 -3.35
N LYS A 51 0.93 -17.89 -4.50
CA LYS A 51 0.43 -19.04 -5.27
C LYS A 51 -1.09 -19.05 -5.49
N CYS A 52 -1.72 -17.88 -5.60
CA CYS A 52 -3.17 -17.76 -5.76
C CYS A 52 -3.57 -16.61 -6.69
N HIS A 53 -4.78 -16.68 -7.24
CA HIS A 53 -5.37 -15.55 -7.96
C HIS A 53 -5.81 -14.49 -6.96
N SER A 54 -5.40 -13.26 -7.20
CA SER A 54 -5.67 -12.12 -6.33
C SER A 54 -5.64 -10.80 -7.07
N LEU A 55 -6.10 -9.76 -6.40
CA LEU A 55 -5.95 -8.37 -6.79
C LEU A 55 -5.15 -7.64 -5.72
N LEU A 56 -4.21 -6.81 -6.14
CA LEU A 56 -3.42 -5.95 -5.29
C LEU A 56 -4.13 -4.62 -5.06
N VAL A 57 -4.21 -4.20 -3.81
CA VAL A 57 -4.56 -2.84 -3.42
C VAL A 57 -3.47 -2.28 -2.53
N ILE A 58 -3.20 -0.99 -2.68
CA ILE A 58 -2.34 -0.21 -1.79
C ILE A 58 -3.25 0.64 -0.92
N ALA A 59 -2.93 0.78 0.35
CA ALA A 59 -3.69 1.64 1.23
C ALA A 59 -2.78 2.51 2.10
N LEU A 60 -3.33 3.64 2.51
CA LEU A 60 -2.74 4.55 3.49
C LEU A 60 -3.59 4.53 4.75
N THR A 61 -2.93 4.47 5.88
CA THR A 61 -3.55 4.61 7.20
C THR A 61 -2.87 5.73 7.98
N ASP A 62 -3.54 6.23 9.02
CA ASP A 62 -2.88 7.06 10.02
C ASP A 62 -2.05 6.21 11.00
N ASP A 63 -1.37 6.86 11.95
CA ASP A 63 -0.59 6.25 13.02
C ASP A 63 -1.40 5.36 13.98
N ARG A 64 -2.74 5.43 13.91
CA ARG A 64 -3.67 4.57 14.67
C ARG A 64 -4.26 3.44 13.82
N GLY A 65 -3.80 3.27 12.58
CA GLY A 65 -4.28 2.23 11.68
C GLY A 65 -5.65 2.52 11.06
N ARG A 66 -6.18 3.75 11.18
CA ARG A 66 -7.45 4.11 10.52
C ARG A 66 -7.20 4.29 9.03
N LEU A 67 -8.02 3.63 8.21
CA LEU A 67 -7.92 3.69 6.75
C LEU A 67 -8.23 5.10 6.24
N LEU A 68 -7.29 5.67 5.49
CA LEU A 68 -7.38 7.02 4.92
C LEU A 68 -7.69 7.00 3.43
N TRP A 69 -7.11 6.04 2.73
CA TRP A 69 -7.22 5.91 1.29
C TRP A 69 -6.89 4.48 0.85
N VAL A 70 -7.53 4.03 -0.23
CA VAL A 70 -7.19 2.78 -0.93
C VAL A 70 -7.07 3.05 -2.42
N SER A 71 -6.07 2.45 -3.05
CA SER A 71 -5.83 2.52 -4.48
C SER A 71 -6.92 1.82 -5.28
N ALA A 72 -6.89 2.06 -6.60
CA ALA A 72 -7.55 1.13 -7.51
C ALA A 72 -6.96 -0.28 -7.36
N ALA A 73 -7.80 -1.29 -7.53
CA ALA A 73 -7.37 -2.68 -7.54
C ALA A 73 -6.58 -2.97 -8.82
N ARG A 74 -5.46 -3.67 -8.66
CA ARG A 74 -4.53 -4.05 -9.73
C ARG A 74 -4.39 -5.57 -9.80
N PRO A 75 -3.88 -6.14 -10.90
CA PRO A 75 -3.65 -7.59 -10.98
C PRO A 75 -2.68 -8.06 -9.88
N GLY A 76 -2.95 -9.20 -9.24
CA GLY A 76 -2.14 -9.73 -8.14
C GLY A 76 -0.69 -10.13 -8.50
N ARG A 77 -0.34 -10.14 -9.79
CA ARG A 77 1.05 -10.26 -10.25
C ARG A 77 1.86 -8.97 -10.05
N SER A 78 1.20 -7.81 -10.01
CA SER A 78 1.87 -6.52 -9.85
C SER A 78 2.61 -6.45 -8.51
N SER A 79 3.78 -5.82 -8.51
CA SER A 79 4.47 -5.47 -7.26
C SER A 79 3.89 -4.19 -6.66
N GLU A 80 4.01 -4.07 -5.35
CA GLU A 80 3.54 -2.89 -4.58
C GLU A 80 4.24 -1.61 -5.03
N ILE A 81 5.55 -1.65 -5.26
CA ILE A 81 6.32 -0.51 -5.78
C ILE A 81 5.80 -0.07 -7.15
N THR A 82 5.56 -1.01 -8.07
CA THR A 82 5.04 -0.68 -9.41
C THR A 82 3.66 -0.05 -9.33
N ALA A 83 2.80 -0.53 -8.41
CA ALA A 83 1.50 0.08 -8.16
C ALA A 83 1.65 1.53 -7.66
N CYS A 84 2.52 1.76 -6.67
CA CYS A 84 2.76 3.09 -6.11
C CYS A 84 3.37 4.06 -7.12
N ARG A 85 4.32 3.60 -7.94
CA ARG A 85 4.94 4.39 -9.02
C ARG A 85 3.90 4.79 -10.08
N HIS A 86 3.02 3.87 -10.46
CA HIS A 86 1.92 4.17 -11.37
C HIS A 86 0.98 5.23 -10.80
N ASP A 87 0.69 5.18 -9.49
CA ASP A 87 -0.15 6.16 -8.81
C ASP A 87 0.62 7.43 -8.39
N LYS A 88 1.91 7.56 -8.78
CA LYS A 88 2.81 8.68 -8.44
C LYS A 88 2.80 9.01 -6.94
N LEU A 89 2.69 7.98 -6.09
CA LEU A 89 2.39 8.14 -4.67
C LEU A 89 3.39 9.06 -3.95
N THR A 90 4.69 8.91 -4.22
CA THR A 90 5.76 9.74 -3.64
C THR A 90 5.63 11.21 -4.01
N ALA A 91 5.26 11.51 -5.27
CA ALA A 91 5.02 12.89 -5.70
C ALA A 91 3.82 13.53 -4.98
N HIS A 92 2.74 12.76 -4.80
CA HIS A 92 1.55 13.21 -4.07
C HIS A 92 1.84 13.46 -2.57
N LEU A 93 2.62 12.57 -1.93
CA LEU A 93 3.05 12.71 -0.55
C LEU A 93 3.94 13.95 -0.36
N ARG A 94 4.94 14.14 -1.24
CA ARG A 94 5.84 15.30 -1.22
C ARG A 94 5.07 16.62 -1.42
N ALA A 95 4.15 16.65 -2.39
CA ALA A 95 3.31 17.82 -2.62
C ALA A 95 2.37 18.15 -1.44
N ALA A 96 2.05 17.16 -0.60
CA ALA A 96 1.26 17.33 0.61
C ALA A 96 2.10 17.63 1.86
N GLY A 97 3.44 17.58 1.76
CA GLY A 97 4.34 17.72 2.91
C GLY A 97 4.24 16.54 3.89
N LEU A 98 3.94 15.34 3.40
CA LEU A 98 3.75 14.13 4.22
C LEU A 98 4.84 13.10 3.93
N GLY A 99 5.33 12.45 4.99
CA GLY A 99 6.13 11.22 4.90
C GLY A 99 5.25 9.97 4.96
N ALA A 100 5.77 8.85 4.47
CA ALA A 100 5.15 7.54 4.61
C ALA A 100 6.11 6.53 5.23
N ILE A 101 5.62 5.66 6.11
CA ILE A 101 6.37 4.53 6.66
C ILE A 101 5.84 3.23 6.06
N ALA A 102 6.72 2.38 5.53
CA ALA A 102 6.34 1.17 4.81
C ALA A 102 7.25 -0.04 5.13
N ASP A 103 6.84 -1.25 4.74
CA ASP A 103 7.69 -2.44 4.91
C ASP A 103 8.86 -2.50 3.92
N LEU A 104 9.67 -3.55 4.06
CA LEU A 104 10.79 -3.87 3.18
C LEU A 104 10.37 -4.14 1.72
N GLY A 105 9.09 -4.41 1.46
CA GLY A 105 8.52 -4.58 0.12
C GLY A 105 8.44 -3.28 -0.68
N PHE A 106 8.55 -2.13 -0.01
CA PHE A 106 8.59 -0.80 -0.62
C PHE A 106 10.00 -0.20 -0.72
N ILE A 107 11.06 -0.95 -0.38
CA ILE A 107 12.44 -0.50 -0.59
C ILE A 107 12.65 -0.14 -2.06
N GLY A 108 13.16 1.06 -2.33
CA GLY A 108 13.34 1.60 -3.68
C GLY A 108 12.11 2.32 -4.25
N LEU A 109 11.07 2.57 -3.45
CA LEU A 109 9.93 3.36 -3.90
C LEU A 109 10.28 4.84 -4.08
N ASP A 110 11.09 5.39 -3.19
CA ASP A 110 11.50 6.80 -3.17
C ASP A 110 13.00 6.92 -3.44
N ASP A 111 13.45 6.34 -4.56
CA ASP A 111 14.79 6.55 -5.07
C ASP A 111 14.86 7.95 -5.71
N THR A 112 14.98 9.00 -4.90
CA THR A 112 15.31 10.34 -5.40
C THR A 112 16.75 10.35 -5.89
N SER A 113 16.98 10.97 -7.05
CA SER A 113 18.32 11.24 -7.57
C SER A 113 19.08 12.31 -6.79
N ASP A 114 18.39 13.00 -5.89
CA ASP A 114 18.93 14.01 -5.00
C ASP A 114 19.26 13.36 -3.64
N PRO A 115 20.56 13.24 -3.28
CA PRO A 115 21.00 12.64 -2.03
C PRO A 115 20.73 13.53 -0.80
N ASP A 116 20.43 14.82 -0.98
CA ASP A 116 20.16 15.77 0.11
C ASP A 116 18.65 15.93 0.40
N ALA A 117 17.78 15.33 -0.44
CA ALA A 117 16.34 15.35 -0.23
C ALA A 117 15.93 14.35 0.86
N ASP A 118 15.17 14.82 1.85
CA ASP A 118 14.57 13.94 2.85
C ASP A 118 13.68 12.87 2.18
N PRO A 119 13.83 11.58 2.54
CA PRO A 119 13.02 10.52 1.97
C PRO A 119 11.56 10.70 2.39
N THR A 120 10.71 10.80 1.39
CA THR A 120 9.25 10.78 1.51
C THR A 120 8.74 9.40 1.93
N VAL A 121 9.49 8.32 1.66
CA VAL A 121 9.14 6.96 2.12
C VAL A 121 10.25 6.35 2.96
N ILE A 122 9.96 6.11 4.23
CA ILE A 122 10.87 5.48 5.19
C ILE A 122 10.57 3.97 5.22
N THR A 123 11.60 3.15 5.00
CA THR A 123 11.53 1.69 5.08
C THR A 123 12.64 1.16 5.99
N GLY A 124 12.51 -0.10 6.41
CA GLY A 124 13.54 -0.76 7.22
C GLY A 124 14.79 -1.13 6.40
N TYR A 125 15.84 -1.54 7.10
CA TYR A 125 17.06 -2.07 6.51
C TYR A 125 16.90 -3.54 6.13
N LYS A 126 17.30 -3.89 4.91
CA LYS A 126 17.30 -5.27 4.42
C LYS A 126 18.70 -5.88 4.47
N ALA A 127 18.82 -7.05 5.08
CA ALA A 127 20.05 -7.84 5.03
C ALA A 127 20.34 -8.31 3.60
N ALA A 128 21.60 -8.38 3.22
CA ALA A 128 22.04 -8.97 1.95
C ALA A 128 23.03 -10.10 2.18
N ARG A 129 23.24 -10.92 1.14
CA ARG A 129 24.26 -11.98 1.17
C ARG A 129 25.61 -11.31 1.44
N ASN A 130 26.27 -11.72 2.53
CA ASN A 130 27.53 -11.16 3.03
C ASN A 130 27.47 -9.73 3.60
N ARG A 131 26.26 -9.19 3.84
CA ARG A 131 26.06 -7.92 4.55
C ARG A 131 24.94 -8.07 5.58
N PRO A 132 25.24 -8.64 6.78
CA PRO A 132 24.28 -8.74 7.86
C PRO A 132 23.92 -7.36 8.42
N LEU A 133 22.76 -7.26 9.06
CA LEU A 133 22.34 -6.03 9.72
C LEU A 133 23.20 -5.74 10.95
N THR A 134 23.61 -4.48 11.10
CA THR A 134 24.25 -4.00 12.33
C THR A 134 23.25 -4.02 13.50
N PRO A 135 23.71 -4.03 14.77
CA PRO A 135 22.83 -3.91 15.92
C PRO A 135 21.91 -2.67 15.85
N GLY A 136 22.45 -1.53 15.41
CA GLY A 136 21.67 -0.29 15.21
C GLY A 136 20.56 -0.46 14.17
N GLN A 137 20.87 -1.08 13.02
CA GLN A 137 19.86 -1.35 11.97
C GLN A 137 18.78 -2.31 12.45
N LYS A 138 19.13 -3.31 13.27
CA LYS A 138 18.15 -4.20 13.89
C LYS A 138 17.21 -3.43 14.83
N LEU A 139 17.76 -2.55 15.66
CA LEU A 139 16.96 -1.71 16.56
C LEU A 139 16.03 -0.78 15.76
N SER A 140 16.53 -0.12 14.72
CA SER A 140 15.70 0.70 13.83
C SER A 140 14.57 -0.11 13.19
N ASN A 141 14.85 -1.34 12.76
CA ASN A 141 13.82 -2.23 12.23
C ASN A 141 12.77 -2.62 13.28
N THR A 142 13.18 -2.84 14.54
CA THR A 142 12.26 -3.11 15.65
C THR A 142 11.35 -1.91 15.91
N VAL A 143 11.89 -0.70 15.96
CA VAL A 143 11.11 0.53 16.14
C VAL A 143 10.16 0.73 14.96
N LEU A 144 10.63 0.57 13.73
CA LEU A 144 9.81 0.69 12.52
C LEU A 144 8.68 -0.35 12.49
N ALA A 145 8.94 -1.58 12.93
CA ALA A 145 7.91 -2.60 13.07
C ALA A 145 6.86 -2.22 14.12
N ALA A 146 7.28 -1.66 15.27
CA ALA A 146 6.37 -1.20 16.31
C ALA A 146 5.47 -0.05 15.83
N VAL A 147 6.03 0.94 15.13
CA VAL A 147 5.28 2.05 14.52
C VAL A 147 4.28 1.55 13.47
N ARG A 148 4.59 0.46 12.78
CA ARG A 148 3.73 -0.14 11.76
C ARG A 148 2.70 -1.13 12.31
N ALA A 149 2.78 -1.56 13.57
CA ALA A 149 1.81 -2.49 14.14
C ALA A 149 0.33 -2.05 13.94
N PRO A 150 -0.03 -0.76 14.03
CA PRO A 150 -1.40 -0.30 13.77
C PRO A 150 -1.90 -0.54 12.34
N VAL A 151 -1.02 -0.50 11.32
CA VAL A 151 -1.40 -0.83 9.92
C VAL A 151 -2.03 -2.19 9.82
N GLU A 152 -1.49 -3.17 10.53
CA GLU A 152 -1.96 -4.55 10.47
C GLU A 152 -3.43 -4.64 10.89
N HIS A 153 -3.85 -3.82 11.86
CA HIS A 153 -5.24 -3.74 12.29
C HIS A 153 -6.14 -3.12 11.20
N GLY A 154 -5.74 -1.98 10.61
CA GLY A 154 -6.48 -1.36 9.51
C GLY A 154 -6.63 -2.28 8.30
N PHE A 155 -5.57 -3.03 7.99
CA PHE A 155 -5.54 -3.97 6.88
C PHE A 155 -6.22 -5.31 7.20
N ALA A 156 -6.29 -5.73 8.46
CA ALA A 156 -7.09 -6.87 8.88
C ALA A 156 -8.57 -6.64 8.55
N HIS A 157 -9.09 -5.44 8.79
CA HIS A 157 -10.45 -5.07 8.36
C HIS A 157 -10.61 -5.21 6.85
N LEU A 158 -9.67 -4.65 6.08
CA LEU A 158 -9.68 -4.74 4.61
C LEU A 158 -9.63 -6.18 4.09
N LYS A 159 -8.85 -7.06 4.73
CA LYS A 159 -8.74 -8.49 4.40
C LYS A 159 -9.99 -9.29 4.80
N ASN A 160 -10.66 -8.88 5.88
CA ASN A 160 -11.86 -9.53 6.40
C ASN A 160 -13.15 -9.10 5.67
N TRP A 161 -13.10 -8.08 4.81
CA TRP A 161 -14.26 -7.62 4.06
C TRP A 161 -14.75 -8.70 3.07
N ARG A 162 -15.81 -9.41 3.48
CA ARG A 162 -16.43 -10.55 2.76
C ARG A 162 -16.95 -10.17 1.36
N VAL A 163 -17.15 -8.88 1.09
CA VAL A 163 -17.49 -8.39 -0.26
C VAL A 163 -16.36 -8.65 -1.26
N LEU A 164 -15.12 -8.71 -0.77
CA LEU A 164 -13.91 -8.94 -1.56
C LEU A 164 -13.58 -10.43 -1.76
N THR A 165 -14.10 -11.33 -0.92
CA THR A 165 -13.85 -12.79 -1.02
C THR A 165 -14.72 -13.51 -2.07
N LYS A 166 -15.75 -12.84 -2.62
CA LYS A 166 -16.60 -13.37 -3.71
C LYS A 166 -16.49 -12.59 -5.02
N VAL A 167 -15.45 -11.77 -5.20
CA VAL A 167 -15.25 -11.01 -6.44
C VAL A 167 -14.92 -11.99 -7.59
N ARG A 168 -15.84 -12.09 -8.55
CA ARG A 168 -15.72 -12.90 -9.77
C ARG A 168 -15.29 -12.06 -10.98
N THR A 169 -14.89 -10.81 -10.76
CA THR A 169 -15.02 -9.74 -11.74
C THR A 169 -13.71 -8.98 -11.99
N ASP A 170 -13.71 -8.22 -13.08
CA ASP A 170 -12.61 -7.37 -13.57
C ASP A 170 -12.06 -6.43 -12.47
N PRO A 171 -10.75 -6.09 -12.46
CA PRO A 171 -10.16 -5.15 -11.50
C PRO A 171 -10.90 -3.81 -11.38
N THR A 172 -11.60 -3.36 -12.42
CA THR A 172 -12.43 -2.15 -12.41
C THR A 172 -13.62 -2.26 -11.46
N TRP A 173 -14.24 -3.44 -11.38
CA TRP A 173 -15.35 -3.68 -10.46
C TRP A 173 -14.86 -3.82 -9.01
N ALA A 174 -13.73 -4.51 -8.81
CA ALA A 174 -13.07 -4.56 -7.51
C ALA A 174 -12.68 -3.16 -7.02
N THR A 175 -12.16 -2.31 -7.92
CA THR A 175 -11.88 -0.89 -7.63
C THR A 175 -13.13 -0.15 -7.19
N THR A 176 -14.27 -0.40 -7.84
CA THR A 176 -15.54 0.22 -7.47
C THR A 176 -15.99 -0.21 -6.06
N LEU A 177 -15.82 -1.49 -5.70
CA LEU A 177 -16.12 -1.98 -4.36
C LEU A 177 -15.18 -1.40 -3.31
N VAL A 178 -13.87 -1.44 -3.57
CA VAL A 178 -12.83 -0.93 -2.66
C VAL A 178 -13.02 0.56 -2.38
N ARG A 179 -13.45 1.34 -3.39
CA ARG A 179 -13.75 2.78 -3.25
C ARG A 179 -15.10 3.07 -2.56
N ALA A 180 -15.96 2.08 -2.40
CA ALA A 180 -17.25 2.27 -1.74
C ALA A 180 -17.20 2.03 -0.22
N LEU A 181 -16.01 1.69 0.30
CA LEU A 181 -15.69 1.40 1.69
C LEU A 181 -15.12 2.63 2.38
#